data_AF-K1TN62-F1
#
_entry.id   AF-K1TN62-F1
#
_cell.length_a   1.000
_cell.length_b   1.000
_cell.length_c   1.000
_cell.angle_alpha   90.00
_cell.angle_beta   90.00
_cell.angle_gamma   90.00
#
_symmetry.space_group_name_H-M   'P 1'
#
loop_
_entity.id
_entity.type
_entity.pdbx_description
1 polymer ?
#
loop_
_entity_poly.entity_id
_entity_poly.type
_entity_poly.pdbx_seq_one_letter_code
_entity_poly.pdbx_strand_id
1 'polypeptide(L)'
;MPFEEPIKQDVQMSLGYGEQKNPVTGETFFHHGIDFSVNHYLLSAVATGTVSAIGSDAEHGIYQTIRYGKYEVTYRHLSNVFANFSQSVKAGQTIAISGDLLHMEVRFDGEEINPLEFLTMLYGNIKALEHNSQMGINELDMNIPSPYDTDRQEIEALMLRFLPSYFEDLQQGAYSLPEHTEQSLRNIFSLGASKHYSTRPCRAWLIPWASATAVCLW
;
A
#
# COMPACT_ATOMS: atom_id res chain seq x y z
N MET A 1 -2.41 4.15 30.48
CA MET A 1 -3.21 5.37 30.21
C MET A 1 -4.68 4.98 30.35
N PRO A 2 -5.56 5.80 30.94
CA PRO A 2 -6.90 5.38 31.38
C PRO A 2 -7.95 5.33 30.26
N PHE A 3 -7.52 5.19 29.01
CA PHE A 3 -8.39 4.84 27.89
C PHE A 3 -7.55 3.96 26.97
N GLU A 4 -7.97 2.71 26.78
CA GLU A 4 -7.53 1.92 25.64
C GLU A 4 -8.00 2.68 24.39
N GLU A 5 -7.08 3.00 23.49
CA GLU A 5 -7.47 3.42 22.14
C GLU A 5 -8.38 2.31 21.59
N PRO A 6 -9.55 2.65 21.04
CA PRO A 6 -10.41 1.64 20.46
C PRO A 6 -9.59 0.93 19.39
N ILE A 7 -9.44 -0.39 19.59
CA ILE A 7 -8.93 -1.35 18.61
C ILE A 7 -9.40 -0.85 17.25
N LYS A 8 -8.46 -0.52 16.34
CA LYS A 8 -8.76 -0.19 14.94
C LYS A 8 -9.83 -1.19 14.50
N GLN A 9 -11.07 -0.74 14.37
CA GLN A 9 -12.15 -1.63 13.97
C GLN A 9 -11.79 -2.07 12.57
N ASP A 10 -11.38 -3.32 12.43
CA ASP A 10 -11.13 -3.91 11.13
C ASP A 10 -12.45 -3.86 10.37
N VAL A 11 -12.50 -3.00 9.35
CA VAL A 11 -13.64 -2.91 8.45
C VAL A 11 -13.76 -4.24 7.74
N GLN A 12 -14.84 -4.99 8.02
CA GLN A 12 -15.06 -6.31 7.42
C GLN A 12 -15.91 -6.17 6.17
N MET A 13 -15.43 -6.73 5.05
CA MET A 13 -16.23 -6.86 3.84
C MET A 13 -17.31 -7.91 4.09
N SER A 14 -18.57 -7.51 3.99
CA SER A 14 -19.72 -8.39 4.13
C SER A 14 -20.10 -9.04 2.81
N LEU A 15 -20.06 -8.28 1.71
CA LEU A 15 -20.51 -8.74 0.38
C LEU A 15 -19.58 -8.23 -0.72
N GLY A 16 -19.08 -9.14 -1.56
CA GLY A 16 -18.21 -8.81 -2.70
C GLY A 16 -18.97 -8.46 -3.98
N TYR A 17 -18.25 -7.98 -4.99
CA TYR A 17 -18.77 -7.70 -6.33
C TYR A 17 -18.98 -8.97 -7.16
N GLY A 18 -20.03 -9.01 -7.98
CA GLY A 18 -20.28 -10.07 -8.96
C GLY A 18 -21.47 -10.98 -8.64
N GLU A 19 -21.55 -12.13 -9.30
CA GLU A 19 -22.64 -13.10 -9.10
C GLU A 19 -22.55 -13.77 -7.73
N GLN A 20 -23.65 -13.67 -6.98
CA GLN A 20 -23.78 -14.24 -5.65
C GLN A 20 -25.04 -15.07 -5.54
N LYS A 21 -24.99 -16.09 -4.68
CA LYS A 21 -26.12 -16.96 -4.40
C LYS A 21 -26.71 -16.62 -3.05
N ASN A 22 -27.97 -16.24 -3.03
CA ASN A 22 -28.67 -15.97 -1.78
C ASN A 22 -28.77 -17.27 -0.95
N PRO A 23 -28.28 -17.30 0.31
CA PRO A 23 -28.27 -18.51 1.13
C PRO A 23 -29.67 -18.97 1.55
N VAL A 24 -30.66 -18.06 1.54
CA VAL A 24 -32.05 -18.34 1.95
C VAL A 24 -32.90 -18.78 0.76
N THR A 25 -32.86 -18.04 -0.35
CA THR A 25 -33.70 -18.33 -1.52
C THR A 25 -33.03 -19.26 -2.52
N GLY A 26 -31.71 -19.38 -2.50
CA GLY A 26 -30.93 -20.15 -3.47
C GLY A 26 -30.83 -19.51 -4.85
N GLU A 27 -31.44 -18.35 -5.06
CA GLU A 27 -31.41 -17.61 -6.31
C GLU A 27 -30.06 -16.89 -6.49
N THR A 28 -29.61 -16.81 -7.73
CA THR A 28 -28.43 -16.05 -8.12
C THR A 28 -28.82 -14.61 -8.41
N PHE A 29 -28.12 -13.66 -7.80
CA PHE A 29 -28.24 -12.23 -8.09
C PHE A 29 -26.85 -11.64 -8.35
N PHE A 30 -26.79 -10.53 -9.09
CA PHE A 30 -25.55 -9.82 -9.34
C PHE A 30 -25.41 -8.65 -8.38
N HIS A 31 -24.29 -8.57 -7.66
CA HIS A 31 -24.00 -7.48 -6.75
C HIS A 31 -23.10 -6.44 -7.45
N HIS A 32 -23.65 -5.25 -7.69
CA HIS A 32 -23.04 -4.15 -8.47
C HIS A 32 -21.98 -3.34 -7.70
N GLY A 33 -21.56 -3.79 -6.53
CA GLY A 33 -20.61 -3.08 -5.69
C GLY A 33 -19.95 -3.97 -4.65
N ILE A 34 -19.41 -3.35 -3.62
CA ILE A 34 -18.92 -4.04 -2.43
C ILE A 34 -19.58 -3.45 -1.19
N ASP A 35 -19.91 -4.32 -0.25
CA ASP A 35 -20.49 -3.95 1.03
C ASP A 35 -19.49 -4.17 2.16
N PHE A 36 -19.41 -3.18 3.04
CA PHE A 36 -18.66 -3.25 4.28
C PHE A 36 -19.59 -3.11 5.46
N SER A 37 -19.43 -4.01 6.44
CA SER A 37 -20.03 -3.85 7.76
C SER A 37 -19.17 -2.85 8.54
N VAL A 38 -19.73 -1.68 8.79
CA VAL A 38 -19.08 -0.55 9.45
C VAL A 38 -20.04 0.05 10.47
N ASN A 39 -19.53 0.80 11.45
CA ASN A 39 -20.40 1.48 12.41
C ASN A 39 -20.02 2.96 12.45
N HIS A 40 -20.78 3.79 11.75
CA HIS A 40 -20.59 5.25 11.72
C HIS A 40 -19.15 5.68 11.40
N TYR A 41 -18.56 5.06 10.39
CA TYR A 41 -17.16 5.25 10.02
C TYR A 41 -16.97 6.54 9.20
N LEU A 42 -15.88 7.26 9.49
CA LEU A 42 -15.53 8.48 8.76
C LEU A 42 -14.97 8.14 7.37
N LEU A 43 -15.67 8.61 6.33
CA LEU A 43 -15.26 8.41 4.94
C LEU A 43 -14.43 9.60 4.48
N SER A 44 -13.29 9.30 3.87
CA SER A 44 -12.39 10.30 3.29
C SER A 44 -12.31 10.13 1.77
N ALA A 45 -12.15 11.24 1.05
CA ALA A 45 -11.98 11.22 -0.39
C ALA A 45 -10.71 10.44 -0.77
N VAL A 46 -10.86 9.50 -1.70
CA VAL A 46 -9.80 8.58 -2.11
C VAL A 46 -8.74 9.29 -2.95
N ALA A 47 -9.15 10.29 -3.72
CA ALA A 47 -8.29 11.13 -4.51
C ALA A 47 -8.80 12.58 -4.51
N THR A 48 -8.10 13.48 -5.19
CA THR A 48 -8.61 14.83 -5.45
C THR A 48 -9.62 14.78 -6.59
N GLY A 49 -10.79 15.37 -6.39
CA GLY A 49 -11.89 15.28 -7.37
C GLY A 49 -13.00 16.28 -7.08
N THR A 50 -14.16 16.05 -7.70
CA THR A 50 -15.35 16.91 -7.56
C THR A 50 -16.57 16.05 -7.26
N VAL A 51 -17.39 16.49 -6.31
CA VAL A 51 -18.67 15.84 -6.00
C VAL A 51 -19.63 16.02 -7.18
N SER A 52 -20.00 14.91 -7.82
CA SER A 52 -20.81 14.90 -9.03
C SER A 52 -22.29 14.63 -8.77
N ALA A 53 -22.66 14.01 -7.65
CA ALA A 53 -24.04 13.78 -7.26
C ALA A 53 -24.19 13.64 -5.75
N ILE A 54 -25.33 14.10 -5.21
CA ILE A 54 -25.78 13.85 -3.84
C ILE A 54 -27.28 13.63 -3.92
N GLY A 55 -27.78 12.59 -3.28
CA GLY A 55 -29.20 12.29 -3.23
C GLY A 55 -29.57 11.43 -2.03
N SER A 56 -30.86 11.18 -1.88
CA SER A 56 -31.38 10.31 -0.84
C SER A 56 -32.60 9.59 -1.38
N ASP A 57 -32.52 8.27 -1.46
CA ASP A 57 -33.61 7.40 -1.93
C ASP A 57 -33.91 6.31 -0.88
N ALA A 58 -35.11 5.73 -0.92
CA ALA A 58 -35.49 4.70 0.04
C ALA A 58 -34.65 3.41 -0.10
N GLU A 59 -34.20 3.10 -1.31
CA GLU A 59 -33.38 1.93 -1.63
C GLU A 59 -31.90 2.15 -1.28
N HIS A 60 -31.35 3.30 -1.68
CA HIS A 60 -29.90 3.59 -1.55
C HIS A 60 -29.53 4.32 -0.25
N GLY A 61 -30.52 4.76 0.54
CA GLY A 61 -30.31 5.71 1.62
C GLY A 61 -29.74 7.03 1.10
N ILE A 62 -29.02 7.74 1.96
CA ILE A 62 -28.24 8.91 1.52
C ILE A 62 -27.04 8.40 0.73
N TYR A 63 -26.82 8.97 -0.45
CA TYR A 63 -25.70 8.62 -1.31
C TYR A 63 -24.98 9.86 -1.83
N GLN A 64 -23.69 9.67 -2.11
CA GLN A 64 -22.82 10.67 -2.69
C GLN A 64 -21.92 10.03 -3.75
N THR A 65 -21.85 10.65 -4.92
CA THR A 65 -20.92 10.27 -5.99
C THR A 65 -19.85 11.33 -6.15
N ILE A 66 -18.59 10.89 -6.22
CA ILE A 66 -17.44 11.75 -6.42
C ILE A 66 -16.71 11.32 -7.69
N ARG A 67 -16.42 12.28 -8.56
CA ARG A 67 -15.67 12.08 -9.79
C ARG A 67 -14.20 12.42 -9.58
N TYR A 68 -13.33 11.44 -9.80
CA TYR A 68 -11.88 11.52 -9.76
C TYR A 68 -11.33 11.34 -11.19
N GLY A 69 -11.45 12.41 -12.00
CA GLY A 69 -11.09 12.34 -13.42
C GLY A 69 -12.05 11.44 -14.21
N LYS A 70 -11.56 10.29 -14.68
CA LYS A 70 -12.38 9.28 -15.39
C LYS A 70 -13.08 8.30 -14.47
N TYR A 71 -12.69 8.24 -13.21
CA TYR A 71 -13.32 7.37 -12.22
C TYR A 71 -14.45 8.09 -11.53
N GLU A 72 -15.55 7.38 -11.29
CA GLU A 72 -16.65 7.83 -10.45
C GLU A 72 -16.85 6.80 -9.34
N VAL A 73 -16.88 7.28 -8.09
CA VAL A 73 -17.08 6.43 -6.94
C VAL A 73 -18.34 6.87 -6.23
N THR A 74 -19.28 5.95 -6.07
CA THR A 74 -20.55 6.18 -5.38
C THR A 74 -20.53 5.49 -4.03
N TYR A 75 -20.83 6.24 -2.98
CA TYR A 75 -21.02 5.73 -1.63
C TYR A 75 -22.50 5.83 -1.26
N ARG A 76 -23.07 4.73 -0.75
CA ARG A 76 -24.48 4.63 -0.34
C ARG A 76 -24.60 4.27 1.15
N HIS A 77 -25.82 4.35 1.67
CA HIS A 77 -26.14 4.12 3.08
C HIS A 77 -25.36 5.04 4.03
N LEU A 78 -25.16 6.29 3.62
CA LEU A 78 -24.49 7.29 4.44
C LEU A 78 -25.43 7.77 5.55
N SER A 79 -24.88 8.05 6.73
CA SER A 79 -25.62 8.68 7.82
C SER A 79 -25.59 10.20 7.70
N ASN A 80 -24.46 10.76 7.25
CA ASN A 80 -24.30 12.19 7.05
C ASN A 80 -23.30 12.49 5.94
N VAL A 81 -23.47 13.62 5.27
CA VAL A 81 -22.63 14.07 4.15
C VAL A 81 -22.15 15.49 4.43
N PHE A 82 -20.85 15.72 4.32
CA PHE A 82 -20.22 17.03 4.59
C PHE A 82 -19.90 17.81 3.32
N ALA A 83 -19.62 17.11 2.22
CA ALA A 83 -19.28 17.74 0.95
C ALA A 83 -20.54 18.04 0.13
N ASN A 84 -20.64 19.25 -0.41
CA ASN A 84 -21.78 19.70 -1.22
C ASN A 84 -21.63 19.35 -2.70
N PHE A 85 -22.74 19.38 -3.44
CA PHE A 85 -22.72 19.17 -4.89
C PHE A 85 -21.81 20.18 -5.58
N SER A 86 -21.02 19.74 -6.56
CA SER A 86 -20.03 20.54 -7.28
C SER A 86 -18.84 21.03 -6.43
N GLN A 87 -18.72 20.59 -5.17
CA GLN A 87 -17.58 20.93 -4.33
C GLN A 87 -16.34 20.12 -4.77
N SER A 88 -15.20 20.81 -4.89
CA SER A 88 -13.90 20.13 -5.03
C SER A 88 -13.43 19.58 -3.69
N VAL A 89 -13.03 18.31 -3.68
CA VAL A 89 -12.50 17.60 -2.52
C VAL A 89 -11.04 17.22 -2.76
N LYS A 90 -10.23 17.23 -1.71
CA LYS A 90 -8.83 16.80 -1.76
C LYS A 90 -8.70 15.37 -1.25
N ALA A 91 -7.70 14.63 -1.75
CA ALA A 91 -7.38 13.31 -1.20
C ALA A 91 -7.19 13.37 0.33
N GLY A 92 -7.81 12.44 1.06
CA GLY A 92 -7.79 12.38 2.52
C GLY A 92 -8.75 13.35 3.23
N GLN A 93 -9.46 14.22 2.52
CA GLN A 93 -10.48 15.08 3.11
C GLN A 93 -11.70 14.26 3.52
N THR A 94 -12.20 14.47 4.75
CA THR A 94 -13.46 13.85 5.20
C THR A 94 -14.65 14.36 4.37
N ILE A 95 -15.42 13.43 3.81
CA ILE A 95 -16.54 13.70 2.90
C ILE A 95 -17.89 13.33 3.49
N ALA A 96 -17.95 12.27 4.31
CA ALA A 96 -19.19 11.72 4.84
C ALA A 96 -18.94 10.81 6.06
N ILE A 97 -20.02 10.40 6.70
CA ILE A 97 -20.06 9.32 7.71
C ILE A 97 -20.92 8.19 7.14
N SER A 98 -20.44 6.94 7.23
CA SER A 98 -21.25 5.78 6.87
C SER A 98 -22.41 5.57 7.86
N GLY A 99 -23.41 4.78 7.49
CA GLY A 99 -24.32 4.16 8.45
C GLY A 99 -23.69 2.91 9.07
N ASP A 100 -24.55 1.92 9.34
CA ASP A 100 -24.18 0.58 9.80
C ASP A 100 -23.71 -0.35 8.65
N LEU A 101 -23.89 0.11 7.42
CA LEU A 101 -23.46 -0.54 6.19
C LEU A 101 -22.89 0.54 5.27
N LEU A 102 -21.83 0.20 4.54
CA LEU A 102 -21.29 1.03 3.47
C LEU A 102 -21.30 0.22 2.18
N HIS A 103 -22.10 0.67 1.21
CA HIS A 103 -22.06 0.13 -0.14
C HIS A 103 -21.27 1.07 -1.05
N MET A 104 -20.30 0.52 -1.76
CA MET A 104 -19.39 1.26 -2.65
C MET A 104 -19.47 0.69 -4.07
N GLU A 105 -19.70 1.58 -5.03
CA GLU A 105 -19.68 1.28 -6.46
C GLU A 105 -18.61 2.13 -7.15
N VAL A 106 -18.02 1.59 -8.21
CA VAL A 106 -17.01 2.29 -8.99
C VAL A 106 -17.34 2.17 -10.47
N ARG A 107 -17.24 3.30 -11.18
CA ARG A 107 -17.35 3.36 -12.64
C ARG A 107 -16.10 3.99 -13.23
N PHE A 108 -15.68 3.50 -14.38
CA PHE A 108 -14.61 4.09 -15.19
C PHE A 108 -15.15 4.43 -16.56
N ASP A 109 -15.12 5.71 -16.92
CA ASP A 109 -15.62 6.22 -18.21
C ASP A 109 -17.08 5.80 -18.53
N GLY A 110 -17.89 5.65 -17.47
CA GLY A 110 -19.30 5.23 -17.55
C GLY A 110 -19.54 3.73 -17.42
N GLU A 111 -18.50 2.88 -17.51
CA GLU A 111 -18.63 1.43 -17.33
C GLU A 111 -18.40 1.03 -15.87
N GLU A 112 -19.23 0.13 -15.36
CA GLU A 112 -19.09 -0.44 -14.02
C GLU A 112 -17.86 -1.35 -13.95
N ILE A 113 -17.05 -1.16 -12.92
CA ILE A 113 -15.85 -1.96 -12.67
C ILE A 113 -15.88 -2.52 -11.25
N ASN A 114 -15.16 -3.62 -11.03
CA ASN A 114 -15.05 -4.22 -9.71
C ASN A 114 -14.37 -3.23 -8.73
N PRO A 115 -15.06 -2.78 -7.65
CA PRO A 115 -14.47 -1.85 -6.69
C PRO A 115 -13.21 -2.40 -6.00
N LEU A 116 -13.07 -3.72 -5.88
CA LEU A 116 -11.89 -4.34 -5.28
C LEU A 116 -10.64 -4.17 -6.16
N GLU A 117 -10.79 -4.23 -7.48
CA GLU A 117 -9.69 -3.96 -8.42
C GLU A 117 -9.25 -2.50 -8.32
N PHE A 118 -10.21 -1.58 -8.23
CA PHE A 118 -9.94 -0.16 -8.02
C PHE A 118 -9.18 0.10 -6.71
N LEU A 119 -9.62 -0.49 -5.59
CA LEU A 119 -8.95 -0.37 -4.30
C LEU A 119 -7.54 -0.99 -4.32
N THR A 120 -7.37 -2.13 -4.98
CA THR A 120 -6.06 -2.79 -5.12
C THR A 120 -5.09 -1.95 -5.95
N MET A 121 -5.57 -1.36 -7.04
CA MET A 121 -4.80 -0.43 -7.88
C MET A 121 -4.36 0.80 -7.08
N LEU A 122 -5.27 1.40 -6.31
CA LEU A 122 -4.94 2.52 -5.43
C LEU A 122 -3.91 2.16 -4.37
N TYR A 123 -4.10 1.04 -3.69
CA TYR A 123 -3.14 0.56 -2.70
C TYR A 123 -1.77 0.29 -3.33
N GLY A 124 -1.74 -0.34 -4.51
CA GLY A 124 -0.52 -0.57 -5.28
C GLY A 124 0.19 0.74 -5.64
N ASN A 125 -0.55 1.76 -6.06
CA ASN A 125 0.00 3.08 -6.36
C ASN A 125 0.55 3.78 -5.11
N ILE A 126 -0.15 3.69 -3.97
CA ILE A 126 0.33 4.26 -2.70
C ILE A 126 1.59 3.53 -2.24
N LYS A 127 1.64 2.20 -2.32
CA LYS A 127 2.83 1.41 -2.01
C LYS A 127 3.99 1.66 -2.96
N ALA A 128 3.72 1.84 -4.25
CA ALA A 128 4.73 2.24 -5.21
C ALA A 128 5.24 3.66 -4.93
N LEU A 129 4.37 4.59 -4.50
CA LEU A 129 4.78 5.92 -4.07
C LEU A 129 5.57 5.89 -2.76
N GLU A 130 5.19 5.08 -1.78
CA GLU A 130 5.96 4.85 -0.56
C GLU A 130 7.33 4.25 -0.89
N HIS A 131 7.36 3.23 -1.74
CA HIS A 131 8.59 2.61 -2.19
C HIS A 131 9.42 3.55 -3.06
N ASN A 132 8.82 4.42 -3.86
CA ASN A 132 9.51 5.51 -4.59
C ASN A 132 9.87 6.68 -3.69
N SER A 133 9.26 6.81 -2.51
CA SER A 133 9.68 7.72 -1.43
C SER A 133 10.72 7.07 -0.53
N GLN A 134 10.89 5.74 -0.61
CA GLN A 134 11.99 4.97 -0.01
C GLN A 134 13.15 4.74 -1.01
N MET A 135 12.88 4.80 -2.33
CA MET A 135 13.84 4.80 -3.44
C MET A 135 14.18 6.19 -3.95
N GLY A 136 13.39 7.20 -3.61
CA GLY A 136 13.95 8.40 -3.02
C GLY A 136 14.65 7.89 -1.79
N ILE A 137 15.93 7.57 -1.96
CA ILE A 137 16.87 7.17 -0.91
C ILE A 137 16.37 7.84 0.36
N ASN A 138 15.90 7.05 1.33
CA ASN A 138 15.90 7.53 2.70
C ASN A 138 17.27 8.21 2.81
N GLU A 139 17.28 9.53 2.98
CA GLU A 139 18.32 10.19 3.75
C GLU A 139 18.30 9.52 5.14
N LEU A 140 18.67 8.25 5.22
CA LEU A 140 19.78 7.87 6.06
C LEU A 140 20.82 8.92 5.71
N ASP A 141 20.85 9.94 6.56
CA ASP A 141 21.94 10.86 6.77
C ASP A 141 23.21 10.03 7.03
N MET A 142 23.67 9.40 5.96
CA MET A 142 25.00 8.94 5.71
C MET A 142 25.45 9.72 4.47
N ASN A 143 25.36 11.05 4.56
CA ASN A 143 26.33 11.90 3.91
C ASN A 143 27.68 11.62 4.59
N ILE A 144 28.24 10.43 4.33
CA ILE A 144 29.64 10.15 4.62
C ILE A 144 30.37 10.91 3.52
N PRO A 145 31.00 12.07 3.82
CA PRO A 145 31.64 12.87 2.80
C PRO A 145 32.72 12.00 2.18
N SER A 146 32.54 11.68 0.91
CA SER A 146 33.43 10.82 0.20
C SER A 146 34.36 11.71 -0.61
N PRO A 147 35.68 11.43 -0.65
CA PRO A 147 36.58 12.17 -1.54
C PRO A 147 36.18 12.04 -3.02
N TYR A 148 35.26 11.12 -3.34
CA TYR A 148 34.73 10.85 -4.67
C TYR A 148 33.46 11.66 -5.02
N ASP A 149 32.96 12.52 -4.13
CA ASP A 149 31.74 13.30 -4.37
C ASP A 149 31.89 14.29 -5.55
N THR A 150 33.11 14.77 -5.82
CA THR A 150 33.43 15.66 -6.95
C THR A 150 33.19 14.99 -8.30
N ASP A 151 33.50 13.70 -8.40
CA ASP A 151 33.47 12.93 -9.66
C ASP A 151 32.22 12.05 -9.78
N ARG A 152 31.23 12.30 -8.91
CA ARG A 152 30.04 11.46 -8.76
C ARG A 152 29.32 11.17 -10.08
N GLN A 153 29.16 12.17 -10.93
CA GLN A 153 28.46 12.01 -12.22
C GLN A 153 29.22 11.09 -13.18
N GLU A 154 30.55 11.15 -13.20
CA GLU A 154 31.38 10.29 -14.04
C GLU A 154 31.36 8.85 -13.51
N ILE A 155 31.43 8.69 -12.18
CA ILE A 155 31.31 7.39 -11.51
C ILE A 155 29.96 6.75 -11.79
N GLU A 156 28.86 7.51 -11.70
CA GLU A 156 27.51 7.04 -12.02
C GLU A 156 27.39 6.63 -13.50
N ALA A 157 27.96 7.40 -14.42
CA ALA A 157 27.96 7.09 -15.84
C ALA A 157 28.78 5.81 -16.16
N LEU A 158 29.95 5.65 -15.54
CA LEU A 158 30.76 4.44 -15.66
C LEU A 158 30.04 3.24 -15.04
N MET A 159 29.44 3.41 -13.87
CA MET A 159 28.65 2.38 -13.21
C MET A 159 27.54 1.92 -14.15
N LEU A 160 26.67 2.81 -14.64
CA LEU A 160 25.57 2.46 -15.53
C LEU A 160 26.04 1.79 -16.84
N ARG A 161 27.21 2.19 -17.35
CA ARG A 161 27.82 1.58 -18.55
C ARG A 161 28.26 0.13 -18.33
N PHE A 162 28.84 -0.17 -17.17
CA PHE A 162 29.41 -1.49 -16.87
C PHE A 162 28.51 -2.37 -15.99
N LEU A 163 27.40 -1.82 -15.48
CA LEU A 163 26.43 -2.51 -14.63
C LEU A 163 25.84 -3.77 -15.30
N PRO A 164 25.46 -3.76 -16.59
CA PRO A 164 24.88 -4.95 -17.22
C PRO A 164 25.87 -6.12 -17.29
N SER A 165 27.12 -5.87 -17.70
CA SER A 165 28.17 -6.90 -17.74
C SER A 165 28.52 -7.41 -16.36
N TYR A 166 28.53 -6.51 -15.36
CA TYR A 166 28.77 -6.91 -13.97
C TYR A 166 27.68 -7.84 -13.43
N PHE A 167 26.40 -7.56 -13.72
CA PHE A 167 25.30 -8.44 -13.32
C PHE A 167 25.34 -9.80 -14.03
N GLU A 168 25.75 -9.81 -15.29
CA GLU A 168 25.95 -11.05 -16.05
C GLU A 168 27.06 -11.90 -15.41
N ASP A 169 28.19 -11.31 -15.04
CA ASP A 169 29.30 -11.99 -14.35
C ASP A 169 28.90 -12.51 -12.95
N LEU A 170 28.06 -11.77 -12.23
CA LEU A 170 27.50 -12.20 -10.94
C LEU A 170 26.55 -13.39 -11.11
N GLN A 171 25.65 -13.35 -12.09
CA GLN A 171 24.70 -14.44 -12.37
C GLN A 171 25.42 -15.72 -12.79
N GLN A 172 26.52 -15.58 -13.54
CA GLN A 172 27.35 -16.70 -13.97
C GLN A 172 28.32 -17.17 -12.87
N GLY A 173 28.38 -16.48 -11.73
CA GLY A 173 29.30 -16.79 -10.63
C GLY A 173 30.79 -16.59 -11.00
N ALA A 174 31.07 -15.87 -12.08
CA ALA A 174 32.42 -15.60 -12.55
C ALA A 174 33.13 -14.54 -11.69
N TYR A 175 32.35 -13.69 -11.02
CA TYR A 175 32.89 -12.70 -10.10
C TYR A 175 33.10 -13.31 -8.70
N SER A 176 34.35 -13.68 -8.38
CA SER A 176 34.76 -14.12 -7.05
C SER A 176 35.56 -13.02 -6.36
N LEU A 177 35.19 -12.67 -5.13
CA LEU A 177 35.93 -11.70 -4.33
C LEU A 177 37.23 -12.34 -3.83
N PRO A 178 38.38 -11.64 -3.87
CA PRO A 178 39.59 -12.12 -3.24
C PRO A 178 39.37 -12.35 -1.74
N GLU A 179 39.85 -13.49 -1.23
CA GLU A 179 39.65 -13.93 0.15
C GLU A 179 40.04 -12.88 1.19
N HIS A 180 41.12 -12.12 0.93
CA HIS A 180 41.55 -11.04 1.82
C HIS A 180 40.53 -9.88 1.92
N THR A 181 39.88 -9.54 0.81
CA THR A 181 38.89 -8.47 0.73
C THR A 181 37.62 -8.92 1.45
N GLU A 182 37.20 -10.17 1.22
CA GLU A 182 36.06 -10.77 1.91
C GLU A 182 36.30 -10.77 3.43
N GLN A 183 37.46 -11.22 3.87
CA GLN A 183 37.80 -11.26 5.30
C GLN A 183 37.86 -9.88 5.93
N SER A 184 38.37 -8.88 5.19
CA SER A 184 38.41 -7.48 5.63
C SER A 184 37.00 -6.90 5.78
N LEU A 185 36.12 -7.14 4.80
CA LEU A 185 34.71 -6.73 4.86
C LEU A 185 33.98 -7.42 6.02
N ARG A 186 34.17 -8.73 6.20
CA ARG A 186 33.61 -9.48 7.35
C ARG A 186 34.06 -8.88 8.68
N ASN A 187 35.33 -8.55 8.82
CA ASN A 187 35.85 -7.92 10.05
C ASN A 187 35.23 -6.54 10.29
N ILE A 188 35.10 -5.72 9.24
CA ILE A 188 34.46 -4.38 9.32
C ILE A 188 32.99 -4.51 9.74
N PHE A 189 32.22 -5.41 9.13
CA PHE A 189 30.83 -5.64 9.49
C PHE A 189 30.67 -6.20 10.91
N SER A 190 31.58 -7.10 11.33
CA SER A 190 31.61 -7.64 12.70
C SER A 190 31.90 -6.56 13.73
N LEU A 191 32.86 -5.68 13.44
CA LEU A 191 33.22 -4.53 14.27
C LEU A 191 32.07 -3.51 14.34
N GLY A 192 31.40 -3.25 13.21
CA GLY A 192 30.21 -2.39 13.16
C GLY A 192 29.05 -2.94 13.98
N ALA A 193 28.76 -4.25 13.85
CA ALA A 193 27.73 -4.94 14.63
C ALA A 193 28.02 -4.90 16.14
N SER A 194 29.29 -4.94 16.55
CA SER A 194 29.68 -4.84 17.95
C SER A 194 29.53 -3.43 18.55
N LYS A 195 29.46 -2.38 17.72
CA LYS A 195 29.61 -0.99 18.17
C LYS A 195 28.32 -0.17 18.34
N HIS A 196 27.11 -0.59 17.93
CA HIS A 196 25.78 -0.17 18.46
C HIS A 196 24.63 -0.44 17.45
N TYR A 197 23.69 -1.35 17.74
CA TYR A 197 22.26 -1.08 18.03
C TYR A 197 21.54 -2.39 18.36
N SER A 198 20.87 -2.41 19.50
CA SER A 198 20.05 -3.53 19.98
C SER A 198 18.80 -3.65 19.12
N THR A 199 18.77 -4.60 18.19
CA THR A 199 17.51 -5.09 17.59
C THR A 199 17.11 -6.41 18.25
N ARG A 200 15.85 -6.43 18.71
CA ARG A 200 15.21 -7.50 19.48
C ARG A 200 15.32 -8.88 18.82
N PRO A 201 15.28 -9.97 19.61
CA PRO A 201 15.47 -11.33 19.11
C PRO A 201 14.23 -11.81 18.36
N CYS A 202 14.37 -12.15 17.07
CA CYS A 202 13.36 -12.91 16.35
C CYS A 202 13.22 -14.31 16.98
N ARG A 203 12.01 -14.66 17.41
CA ARG A 203 11.65 -16.02 17.83
C ARG A 203 11.75 -16.95 16.63
N ALA A 204 12.64 -17.94 16.72
CA ALA A 204 12.75 -19.04 15.78
C ALA A 204 11.55 -19.99 15.93
N TRP A 205 10.83 -20.24 14.84
CA TRP A 205 10.00 -21.43 14.70
C TRP A 205 10.88 -22.57 14.18
N LEU A 206 10.95 -23.65 14.95
CA LEU A 206 11.65 -24.89 14.60
C LEU A 206 10.82 -25.68 13.57
N ILE A 207 11.40 -25.92 12.39
CA ILE A 207 10.96 -26.98 11.46
C ILE A 207 12.09 -28.04 11.43
N PRO A 208 11.79 -29.33 11.65
CA PRO A 208 12.80 -30.38 11.62
C PRO A 208 13.05 -30.84 10.18
N TRP A 209 14.35 -30.99 9.85
CA TRP A 209 14.93 -31.57 8.62
C TRP A 209 15.31 -30.58 7.52
N ALA A 210 16.36 -29.78 7.77
CA ALA A 210 17.44 -29.54 6.81
C ALA A 210 18.67 -29.03 7.59
N SER A 211 19.84 -29.53 7.21
CA SER A 211 21.14 -29.31 7.85
C SER A 211 21.52 -27.83 8.01
N ALA A 212 22.08 -27.54 9.18
CA ALA A 212 22.46 -26.24 9.69
C ALA A 212 23.31 -25.39 8.71
N THR A 213 22.76 -24.27 8.29
CA THR A 213 23.47 -22.99 8.35
C THR A 213 22.43 -21.92 8.65
N ALA A 214 22.59 -21.27 9.80
CA ALA A 214 21.67 -20.25 10.27
C ALA A 214 21.69 -19.07 9.31
N VAL A 215 20.69 -18.98 8.44
CA VAL A 215 20.39 -17.77 7.70
C VAL A 215 19.78 -16.81 8.70
N CYS A 216 20.59 -15.88 9.20
CA CYS A 216 20.04 -14.61 9.68
C CYS A 216 19.50 -13.91 8.44
N LEU A 217 18.18 -13.89 8.31
CA LEU A 217 17.48 -12.85 7.55
C LEU A 217 17.84 -11.51 8.21
N TRP A 218 18.66 -10.74 7.50
CA TRP A 218 18.91 -9.31 7.66
C TRP A 218 19.08 -8.73 6.27
#